data_AF-A0A3M1LQ63-F1
#
_entry.id   AF-A0A3M1LQ63-F1
#
_cell.length_a   1.000
_cell.length_b   1.000
_cell.length_c   1.000
_cell.angle_alpha   90.00
_cell.angle_beta   90.00
_cell.angle_gamma   90.00
#
_symmetry.space_group_name_H-M   'P 1'
#
loop_
_entity.id
_entity.type
_entity.pdbx_description
1 polymer ?
#
loop_
_entity_poly.entity_id
_entity_poly.type
_entity_poly.pdbx_seq_one_letter_code
_entity_poly.pdbx_strand_id
1 'polypeptide(L)' 'MGGLTRGLAILALLTLLLGLLFLALPDAYEGPMLYRINDAHAIRLVDGVGALLLLIGTSLAWTAALLWQRWQAQ' A
#
# COMPACT_ATOMS: atom_id res chain seq x y z
N MET A 1 1.58 23.47 -10.32
CA MET A 1 2.16 22.34 -9.54
C MET A 1 1.17 21.64 -8.61
N GLY A 2 0.07 22.27 -8.15
CA GLY A 2 -0.91 21.61 -7.28
C GLY A 2 -1.66 20.40 -7.88
N GLY A 3 -1.69 20.25 -9.21
CA GLY A 3 -2.27 19.06 -9.86
C GLY A 3 -1.47 17.78 -9.64
N LEU A 4 -0.14 17.87 -9.64
CA LEU A 4 0.76 16.72 -9.45
C LEU A 4 0.69 16.17 -8.02
N THR A 5 0.70 17.05 -7.01
CA THR A 5 0.59 16.63 -5.60
C THR A 5 -0.76 15.97 -5.31
N ARG A 6 -1.86 16.51 -5.87
CA ARG A 6 -3.19 15.89 -5.79
C ARG A 6 -3.23 14.53 -6.48
N GLY A 7 -2.66 14.41 -7.68
CA GLY A 7 -2.56 13.14 -8.39
C GLY A 7 -1.80 12.07 -7.60
N LEU A 8 -0.65 12.42 -7.02
CA LEU A 8 0.13 11.53 -6.16
C LEU A 8 -0.62 11.13 -4.89
N ALA A 9 -1.34 12.06 -4.25
CA ALA A 9 -2.13 11.76 -3.07
C ALA A 9 -3.30 10.81 -3.37
N ILE A 10 -4.00 11.01 -4.49
CA ILE A 10 -5.07 10.10 -4.93
C ILE A 10 -4.49 8.72 -5.25
N LEU A 11 -3.39 8.67 -5.99
CA LEU A 11 -2.73 7.40 -6.32
C LEU A 11 -2.29 6.67 -5.04
N ALA A 12 -1.65 7.37 -4.11
CA ALA A 12 -1.26 6.83 -2.83
C ALA A 12 -2.45 6.23 -2.07
N LEU A 13 -3.55 6.98 -1.96
CA LEU A 13 -4.77 6.52 -1.30
C LEU A 13 -5.33 5.24 -1.95
N LEU A 14 -5.47 5.24 -3.28
CA LEU A 14 -6.02 4.09 -4.00
C LEU A 14 -5.11 2.85 -3.85
N THR A 15 -3.79 3.03 -3.94
CA THR A 15 -2.83 1.94 -3.74
C THR A 15 -2.87 1.40 -2.31
N LEU A 16 -2.99 2.27 -1.31
CA LEU A 16 -3.13 1.87 0.10
C LEU A 16 -4.42 1.09 0.35
N LEU A 17 -5.55 1.59 -0.16
CA LEU A 17 -6.84 0.91 -0.05
C LEU A 17 -6.80 -0.46 -0.72
N LEU A 18 -6.16 -0.56 -1.90
CA LEU A 18 -6.00 -1.83 -2.58
C LEU A 18 -5.09 -2.79 -1.79
N GLY A 19 -3.99 -2.30 -1.22
CA GLY A 19 -3.12 -3.10 -0.35
C GLY A 19 -3.83 -3.63 0.90
N LEU A 20 -4.62 -2.77 1.56
CA LEU A 20 -5.46 -3.17 2.70
C LEU A 20 -6.53 -4.18 2.30
N LEU A 21 -7.18 -3.99 1.14
CA LEU A 21 -8.14 -4.94 0.63
C LEU A 21 -7.48 -6.31 0.44
N PHE A 22 -6.27 -6.34 -0.14
CA PHE A 22 -5.48 -7.56 -0.36
C PHE A 22 -5.14 -8.27 0.95
N LEU A 23 -4.71 -7.53 1.98
CA LEU A 23 -4.43 -8.08 3.32
C LEU A 23 -5.68 -8.53 4.08
N ALA A 24 -6.86 -8.07 3.67
CA ALA A 24 -8.13 -8.40 4.31
C ALA A 24 -8.92 -9.48 3.55
N LEU A 25 -8.33 -10.12 2.52
CA LEU A 25 -9.02 -11.22 1.84
C LEU A 25 -9.19 -12.43 2.77
N PRO A 26 -10.29 -13.18 2.63
CA PRO A 26 -10.44 -14.45 3.31
C PRO A 26 -9.46 -15.50 2.77
N ASP A 27 -9.09 -16.48 3.61
CA ASP A 27 -8.18 -17.60 3.29
C ASP A 27 -8.48 -18.31 1.97
N ALA A 28 -9.74 -18.39 1.55
CA ALA A 28 -10.11 -19.01 0.27
C ALA A 28 -9.44 -18.34 -0.95
N TYR A 29 -9.01 -17.09 -0.82
CA TYR A 29 -8.52 -16.26 -1.92
C TYR A 29 -7.06 -15.81 -1.78
N GLU A 30 -6.39 -16.11 -0.66
CA GLU A 30 -5.03 -15.64 -0.38
C GLU A 30 -3.93 -16.34 -1.22
N GLY A 31 -4.31 -17.31 -2.05
CA GLY A 31 -3.42 -18.00 -2.97
C GLY A 31 -2.48 -19.01 -2.30
N PRO A 32 -1.36 -19.40 -2.93
CA PRO A 32 -0.46 -20.39 -2.37
C PRO A 32 0.22 -19.86 -1.10
N MET A 33 0.45 -20.77 -0.17
CA MET A 33 1.18 -20.50 1.05
C MET A 33 2.67 -20.33 0.76
N LEU A 34 3.26 -19.23 1.22
CA LEU A 34 4.68 -18.95 1.05
C LEU A 34 5.48 -19.34 2.28
N TYR A 35 4.94 -19.06 3.48
CA TYR A 35 5.64 -19.27 4.73
C TYR A 35 4.68 -19.59 5.87
N ARG A 36 5.00 -20.59 6.69
CA ARG A 36 4.24 -20.89 7.93
C ARG A 36 4.90 -20.20 9.10
N ILE A 37 4.16 -19.40 9.84
CA ILE A 37 4.64 -18.84 11.11
C ILE A 37 4.34 -19.85 12.23
N ASN A 38 3.09 -20.30 12.33
CA ASN A 38 2.64 -21.34 13.26
C ASN A 38 1.35 -22.02 12.75
N ASP A 39 0.73 -22.88 13.56
CA ASP A 39 -0.47 -23.63 13.15
C ASP A 39 -1.69 -22.74 12.83
N ALA A 40 -1.73 -21.52 13.36
CA ALA A 40 -2.82 -20.57 13.16
C ALA A 40 -2.45 -19.41 12.21
N HIS A 41 -1.17 -19.24 11.85
CA HIS A 41 -0.69 -18.09 11.08
C HIS A 41 0.22 -18.53 9.96
N ALA A 42 -0.13 -18.14 8.74
CA ALA A 42 0.67 -18.31 7.54
C ALA A 42 0.76 -16.98 6.79
N ILE A 43 1.89 -16.77 6.11
CA ILE A 43 2.03 -15.73 5.10
C ILE A 43 1.83 -16.40 3.75
N ARG A 44 0.91 -15.84 2.97
CA ARG A 44 0.55 -16.33 1.65
C ARG A 44 0.88 -15.28 0.60
N LEU A 45 0.76 -15.69 -0.65
CA LEU A 45 1.16 -14.85 -1.78
C LEU A 45 0.46 -13.50 -1.78
N VAL A 46 -0.84 -13.49 -1.51
CA VAL A 46 -1.65 -12.28 -1.53
C VAL A 46 -1.28 -11.33 -0.39
N ASP A 47 -0.86 -11.84 0.77
CA ASP A 47 -0.33 -11.00 1.87
C ASP A 47 0.92 -10.25 1.42
N GLY A 48 1.82 -10.94 0.70
CA GLY A 48 3.01 -10.32 0.13
C GLY A 48 2.67 -9.21 -0.88
N VAL A 49 1.67 -9.45 -1.73
CA VAL A 49 1.19 -8.45 -2.70
C VAL A 49 0.60 -7.24 -1.98
N GLY A 50 -0.27 -7.46 -1.00
CA GLY A 50 -0.87 -6.36 -0.26
C GLY A 50 0.18 -5.57 0.55
N ALA A 51 1.15 -6.24 1.17
CA ALA A 51 2.24 -5.59 1.87
C ALA A 51 3.09 -4.72 0.91
N LEU A 52 3.38 -5.23 -0.29
CA LEU A 52 4.09 -4.47 -1.33
C LEU A 52 3.28 -3.23 -1.76
N LEU A 53 1.98 -3.37 -1.98
CA LEU A 53 1.09 -2.25 -2.31
C LEU A 53 1.11 -1.20 -1.19
N LEU A 54 1.08 -1.61 0.08
CA LEU A 54 1.16 -0.70 1.21
C LEU A 54 2.48 0.08 1.26
N LEU A 55 3.61 -0.59 0.98
CA LEU A 55 4.92 0.08 0.89
C LEU A 55 4.96 1.12 -0.23
N ILE A 56 4.43 0.79 -1.41
CA ILE A 56 4.35 1.71 -2.54
C ILE A 56 3.44 2.90 -2.22
N GLY A 57 2.23 2.63 -1.74
CA GLY A 57 1.26 3.66 -1.38
C GLY A 57 1.78 4.62 -0.29
N THR A 58 2.46 4.09 0.72
CA THR A 58 3.09 4.89 1.78
C THR A 58 4.20 5.78 1.22
N SER A 59 5.05 5.23 0.34
CA SER A 59 6.13 5.98 -0.32
C SER A 59 5.58 7.12 -1.19
N LEU A 60 4.50 6.86 -1.92
CA LEU A 60 3.80 7.88 -2.71
C LEU A 60 3.18 8.97 -1.83
N ALA A 61 2.53 8.60 -0.71
CA ALA A 61 1.95 9.54 0.25
C ALA A 61 3.04 10.46 0.84
N TRP A 62 4.18 9.89 1.23
CA TRP A 62 5.30 10.64 1.77
C TRP A 62 5.90 11.60 0.73
N THR A 63 6.03 11.14 -0.51
CA THR A 63 6.51 11.98 -1.63
C THR A 63 5.55 13.14 -1.91
N ALA A 64 4.23 12.88 -1.90
CA ALA A 64 3.23 13.93 -2.07
C ALA A 64 3.30 14.97 -0.94
N ALA A 65 3.49 14.52 0.31
CA ALA A 65 3.65 15.39 1.46
C ALA A 65 4.91 16.26 1.37
N LEU A 66 6.06 15.67 1.04
CA LEU A 66 7.31 16.41 0.86
C LEU A 66 7.20 17.46 -0.26
N LEU A 67 6.60 17.11 -1.39
CA LEU A 67 6.39 18.05 -2.50
C LEU A 67 5.48 19.21 -2.10
N TRP A 68 4.42 18.93 -1.33
CA TRP A 68 3.51 19.96 -0.84
C TRP A 68 4.18 20.89 0.19
N GLN A 69 4.98 20.35 1.10
CA GLN A 69 5.75 21.16 2.05
C GLN A 69 6.75 22.07 1.33
N ARG A 70 7.48 21.54 0.35
CA ARG A 70 8.44 22.34 -0.43
C ARG A 70 7.79 23.48 -1.19
N TRP A 71 6.57 23.28 -1.67
CA TRP A 71 5.81 24.34 -2.33
C TRP A 71 5.34 25.44 -1.38
N GLN A 72 4.95 25.09 -0.15
CA GLN A 72 4.56 26.08 0.86
C GLN A 72 5.74 26.88 1.43
N ALA A 73 6.95 26.35 1.35
CA ALA A 73 8.17 27.01 1.80
C ALA A 73 8.77 27.99 0.76
N GLN A 74 8.15 28.09 -0.42
CA GLN A 74 8.50 29.04 -1.49
C GLN A 74 7.50 30.19 -1.51
#